data_AF-C7DA91-F1
#
_entry.id   AF-C7DA91-F1
#
_cell.length_a   1.000
_cell.length_b   1.000
_cell.length_c   1.000
_cell.angle_alpha   90.00
_cell.angle_beta   90.00
_cell.angle_gamma   90.00
#
_symmetry.space_group_name_H-M   'P 1'
#
loop_
_entity.id
_entity.type
_entity.pdbx_description
1 polymer ?
#
loop_
_entity_poly.entity_id
_entity_poly.type
_entity_poly.pdbx_seq_one_letter_code
_entity_poly.pdbx_strand_id
1 'polypeptide(L)'
;MPDEIGDPLYSLAHLTLINATAPELIYIAARAGYDAVSPRFIQMNVPGEFRENPIDKAMVSATKTALRTTGLKVLDIELARITEDCDPRSFEAACALGGELGATRMIMSAWTPTRDDRNFIVDCYAETCEIAQVYGLSVDLEFPSFSRLRTLDEALDIVRAADQPNGGILVDTLYMHLSRVDLAELLHIPSDLLNFLHISDALPGIADTREGMIQLARDARLYPGEGCIDFAGIIERMPPLDYSIELPNRSRVTELGFEEHARRCLQHAKDSFGDVTSQRRAHPIIRNESTTDGQRAY
;
A
#
# COMPACT_ATOMS: atom_id res chain seq x y z
N MET A 1 -24.07 -16.16 -5.86
CA MET A 1 -23.76 -16.49 -4.46
C MET A 1 -22.82 -15.40 -4.00
N PRO A 2 -22.94 -14.82 -2.79
CA PRO A 2 -21.89 -13.93 -2.31
C PRO A 2 -20.64 -14.80 -2.25
N ASP A 3 -19.59 -14.41 -2.98
CA ASP A 3 -18.30 -15.07 -2.89
C ASP A 3 -17.93 -15.17 -1.41
N GLU A 4 -17.58 -16.36 -0.93
CA GLU A 4 -17.02 -16.51 0.42
C GLU A 4 -15.83 -15.54 0.50
N ILE A 5 -15.97 -14.50 1.32
CA ILE A 5 -14.89 -13.58 1.62
C ILE A 5 -13.83 -14.43 2.30
N GLY A 6 -12.79 -14.81 1.56
CA GLY A 6 -11.67 -15.57 2.09
C GLY A 6 -10.99 -14.79 3.21
N ASP A 7 -10.26 -15.51 4.06
CA ASP A 7 -9.45 -14.88 5.12
C ASP A 7 -8.52 -13.82 4.51
N PRO A 8 -8.36 -12.66 5.17
CA PRO A 8 -7.52 -11.59 4.66
C PRO A 8 -6.06 -12.05 4.59
N LEU A 9 -5.37 -11.73 3.48
CA LEU A 9 -3.95 -12.02 3.35
C LEU A 9 -3.14 -11.05 4.21
N TYR A 10 -2.07 -11.55 4.83
CA TYR A 10 -1.07 -10.73 5.47
C TYR A 10 0.21 -10.70 4.63
N SER A 11 0.58 -9.51 4.18
CA SER A 11 1.80 -9.22 3.42
C SER A 11 2.87 -8.56 4.28
N LEU A 12 4.13 -8.90 4.04
CA LEU A 12 5.28 -8.21 4.62
C LEU A 12 5.73 -7.08 3.68
N ALA A 13 5.55 -5.82 4.10
CA ALA A 13 6.04 -4.66 3.38
C ALA A 13 7.57 -4.56 3.42
N HIS A 14 8.20 -4.14 2.32
CA HIS A 14 9.65 -4.09 2.22
C HIS A 14 10.23 -3.08 3.22
N LEU A 15 9.57 -1.94 3.44
CA LEU A 15 10.07 -0.93 4.38
C LEU A 15 10.24 -1.48 5.82
N THR A 16 9.46 -2.48 6.23
CA THR A 16 9.63 -3.19 7.53
C THR A 16 11.04 -3.75 7.67
N LEU A 17 11.61 -4.26 6.57
CA LEU A 17 12.95 -4.84 6.50
C LEU A 17 13.77 -4.17 5.39
N ILE A 18 13.86 -2.83 5.39
CA ILE A 18 14.38 -2.04 4.26
C ILE A 18 15.78 -2.45 3.73
N ASN A 19 16.59 -3.11 4.55
CA ASN A 19 17.92 -3.57 4.15
C ASN A 19 17.97 -5.03 3.67
N ALA A 20 16.83 -5.74 3.63
CA ALA A 20 16.72 -7.03 2.98
C ALA A 20 16.61 -6.86 1.46
N THR A 21 17.19 -7.80 0.72
CA THR A 21 16.89 -7.98 -0.71
C THR A 21 15.50 -8.62 -0.89
N ALA A 22 14.90 -8.51 -2.09
CA ALA A 22 13.60 -9.13 -2.35
C ALA A 22 13.58 -10.66 -2.08
N PRO A 23 14.59 -11.46 -2.47
CA PRO A 23 14.65 -12.88 -2.10
C PRO A 23 14.73 -13.12 -0.58
N GLU A 24 15.52 -12.32 0.14
CA GLU A 24 15.61 -12.42 1.61
C GLU A 24 14.27 -12.10 2.27
N LEU A 25 13.59 -11.03 1.81
CA LEU A 25 12.25 -10.64 2.26
C LEU A 25 11.27 -11.82 2.13
N ILE A 26 11.25 -12.48 0.97
CA ILE A 26 10.39 -13.65 0.69
C ILE A 26 10.70 -14.81 1.63
N TYR A 27 11.97 -15.17 1.79
CA TYR A 27 12.33 -16.28 2.67
C TYR A 27 12.03 -15.98 4.15
N ILE A 28 12.23 -14.73 4.58
CA ILE A 28 11.89 -14.30 5.94
C ILE A 28 10.38 -14.32 6.15
N ALA A 29 9.61 -13.74 5.24
CA ALA A 29 8.15 -13.73 5.28
C ALA A 29 7.58 -15.15 5.40
N ALA A 30 8.12 -16.10 4.63
CA ALA A 30 7.68 -17.49 4.65
C ALA A 30 7.95 -18.17 6.01
N ARG A 31 9.13 -17.94 6.60
CA ARG A 31 9.47 -18.48 7.94
C ARG A 31 8.76 -17.77 9.08
N ALA A 32 8.33 -16.53 8.88
CA ALA A 32 7.53 -15.77 9.83
C ALA A 32 6.02 -16.12 9.76
N GLY A 33 5.56 -16.74 8.67
CA GLY A 33 4.17 -17.21 8.50
C GLY A 33 3.24 -16.23 7.76
N TYR A 34 3.81 -15.32 6.97
CA TYR A 34 3.04 -14.43 6.08
C TYR A 34 2.45 -15.20 4.90
N ASP A 35 1.44 -14.61 4.25
CA ASP A 35 0.79 -15.15 3.04
C ASP A 35 1.37 -14.54 1.76
N ALA A 36 1.88 -13.30 1.87
CA ALA A 36 2.42 -12.53 0.75
C ALA A 36 3.62 -11.65 1.15
N VAL A 37 4.24 -11.04 0.13
CA VAL A 37 5.22 -9.96 0.28
C VAL A 37 4.85 -8.76 -0.59
N SER A 38 5.31 -7.59 -0.18
CA SER A 38 5.18 -6.34 -0.94
C SER A 38 6.57 -5.79 -1.24
N PRO A 39 7.30 -6.33 -2.24
CA PRO A 39 8.68 -5.97 -2.51
C PRO A 39 8.82 -4.60 -3.15
N ARG A 40 9.95 -3.95 -2.87
CA ARG A 40 10.35 -2.72 -3.53
C ARG A 40 11.12 -3.00 -4.82
N PHE A 41 10.47 -2.78 -5.96
CA PHE A 41 11.11 -2.88 -7.28
C PHE A 41 11.50 -1.52 -7.88
N ILE A 42 11.05 -0.44 -7.26
CA ILE A 42 11.37 0.93 -7.67
C ILE A 42 12.41 1.48 -6.71
N GLN A 43 13.63 1.75 -7.20
CA GLN A 43 14.68 2.34 -6.37
C GLN A 43 14.41 3.83 -6.13
N MET A 44 14.41 4.24 -4.86
CA MET A 44 14.18 5.64 -4.50
C MET A 44 15.46 6.48 -4.44
N ASN A 45 16.63 5.84 -4.46
CA ASN A 45 17.96 6.45 -4.31
C ASN A 45 18.07 7.31 -3.05
N VAL A 46 17.50 6.84 -1.94
CA VAL A 46 17.52 7.55 -0.64
C VAL A 46 18.55 6.97 0.32
N PRO A 47 19.09 7.76 1.27
CA PRO A 47 20.03 7.25 2.27
C PRO A 47 19.45 6.06 3.06
N GLY A 48 20.24 4.98 3.15
CA GLY A 48 19.87 3.77 3.90
C GLY A 48 18.99 2.77 3.15
N GLU A 49 18.71 3.01 1.87
CA GLU A 49 18.07 2.03 0.98
C GLU A 49 19.01 0.85 0.66
N PHE A 50 18.45 -0.30 0.27
CA PHE A 50 19.20 -1.44 -0.24
C PHE A 50 20.04 -1.05 -1.47
N ARG A 51 21.18 -1.72 -1.64
CA ARG A 51 22.21 -1.32 -2.63
C ARG A 51 22.01 -1.98 -3.99
N GLU A 52 21.45 -3.17 -3.98
CA GLU A 52 21.27 -4.01 -5.14
C GLU A 52 20.10 -3.49 -6.00
N ASN A 53 20.26 -3.49 -7.32
CA ASN A 53 19.15 -3.19 -8.21
C ASN A 53 18.14 -4.35 -8.16
N PRO A 54 16.89 -4.11 -7.74
CA PRO A 54 15.91 -5.16 -7.49
C PRO A 54 15.41 -5.81 -8.79
N ILE A 55 15.58 -5.12 -9.93
CA ILE A 55 15.17 -5.58 -11.26
C ILE A 55 16.34 -6.08 -12.11
N ASP A 56 17.55 -6.21 -11.55
CA ASP A 56 18.66 -6.88 -12.23
C ASP A 56 18.36 -8.37 -12.47
N LYS A 57 18.88 -8.94 -13.56
CA LYS A 57 18.60 -10.32 -13.98
C LYS A 57 18.90 -11.35 -12.91
N ALA A 58 20.01 -11.19 -12.18
CA ALA A 58 20.37 -12.11 -11.11
C ALA A 58 19.39 -12.01 -9.95
N MET A 59 19.01 -10.79 -9.56
CA MET A 59 18.05 -10.53 -8.50
C MET A 59 16.66 -11.08 -8.85
N VAL A 60 16.17 -10.79 -10.06
CA VAL A 60 14.89 -11.31 -10.56
C VAL A 60 14.86 -12.84 -10.57
N SER A 61 15.94 -13.50 -11.01
CA SER A 61 16.05 -14.96 -10.99
C SER A 61 15.99 -15.53 -9.57
N ALA A 62 16.68 -14.88 -8.62
CA ALA A 62 16.66 -15.26 -7.21
C ALA A 62 15.26 -15.04 -6.59
N THR A 63 14.60 -13.92 -6.88
CA THR A 63 13.25 -13.59 -6.40
C THR A 63 12.23 -14.63 -6.90
N LYS A 64 12.26 -14.96 -8.19
CA LYS A 64 11.42 -16.01 -8.78
C LYS A 64 11.66 -17.37 -8.13
N THR A 65 12.92 -17.68 -7.82
CA THR A 65 13.27 -18.93 -7.13
C THR A 65 12.74 -18.95 -5.70
N ALA A 66 12.86 -17.85 -4.97
CA ALA A 66 12.32 -17.72 -3.62
C ALA A 66 10.80 -17.91 -3.62
N LEU A 67 10.06 -17.21 -4.49
CA LEU A 67 8.59 -17.35 -4.60
C LEU A 67 8.17 -18.80 -4.92
N ARG A 68 8.83 -19.46 -5.88
CA ARG A 68 8.54 -20.87 -6.19
C ARG A 68 8.86 -21.82 -5.03
N THR A 69 9.89 -21.50 -4.24
CA THR A 69 10.33 -22.36 -3.13
C THR A 69 9.41 -22.22 -1.93
N THR A 70 8.92 -21.01 -1.66
CA THR A 70 8.10 -20.72 -0.47
C THR A 70 6.60 -20.83 -0.74
N GLY A 71 6.16 -20.64 -1.98
CA GLY A 71 4.75 -20.56 -2.35
C GLY A 71 4.06 -19.25 -1.95
N LEU A 72 4.82 -18.25 -1.50
CA LEU A 72 4.28 -16.92 -1.16
C LEU A 72 3.72 -16.22 -2.39
N LYS A 73 2.67 -15.42 -2.15
CA LYS A 73 2.13 -14.49 -3.14
C LYS A 73 2.91 -13.17 -3.12
N VAL A 74 2.73 -12.37 -4.16
CA VAL A 74 3.13 -10.96 -4.17
C VAL A 74 1.86 -10.14 -4.11
N LEU A 75 1.72 -9.30 -3.08
CA LEU A 75 0.50 -8.49 -2.91
C LEU A 75 0.56 -7.27 -3.83
N ASP A 76 1.59 -6.46 -3.63
CA ASP A 76 1.82 -5.18 -4.29
C ASP A 76 3.31 -4.95 -4.55
N ILE A 77 3.63 -3.88 -5.29
CA ILE A 77 4.99 -3.37 -5.46
C ILE A 77 5.09 -1.93 -4.99
N GLU A 78 6.21 -1.59 -4.36
CA GLU A 78 6.45 -0.25 -3.81
C GLU A 78 7.75 0.38 -4.38
N LEU A 79 8.00 1.68 -4.29
CA LEU A 79 7.04 2.79 -4.20
C LEU A 79 7.37 3.76 -5.34
N ALA A 80 6.40 4.07 -6.22
CA ALA A 80 6.55 5.15 -7.17
C ALA A 80 6.36 6.51 -6.49
N ARG A 81 7.15 7.51 -6.92
CA ARG A 81 7.03 8.88 -6.43
C ARG A 81 6.74 9.84 -7.56
N ILE A 82 5.72 10.67 -7.38
CA ILE A 82 5.53 11.86 -8.20
C ILE A 82 6.42 12.97 -7.64
N THR A 83 7.60 13.15 -8.25
CA THR A 83 8.48 14.31 -8.08
C THR A 83 8.32 15.29 -9.25
N GLU A 84 8.94 16.47 -9.19
CA GLU A 84 8.87 17.50 -10.24
C GLU A 84 9.40 17.03 -11.61
N ASP A 85 10.26 16.02 -11.61
CA ASP A 85 10.89 15.37 -12.76
C ASP A 85 10.32 13.97 -13.05
N CYS A 86 9.16 13.63 -12.46
CA CYS A 86 8.54 12.32 -12.61
C CYS A 86 8.27 11.99 -14.09
N ASP A 87 8.83 10.87 -14.55
CA ASP A 87 8.48 10.22 -15.80
C ASP A 87 7.74 8.91 -15.47
N PRO A 88 6.40 8.84 -15.63
CA PRO A 88 5.61 7.63 -15.38
C PRO A 88 6.14 6.38 -16.10
N ARG A 89 6.75 6.53 -17.29
CA ARG A 89 7.31 5.41 -18.07
C ARG A 89 8.51 4.76 -17.39
N SER A 90 9.19 5.48 -16.51
CA SER A 90 10.28 4.91 -15.72
C SER A 90 9.83 3.78 -14.79
N PHE A 91 8.53 3.72 -14.45
CA PHE A 91 7.96 2.66 -13.60
C PHE A 91 7.59 1.38 -14.37
N GLU A 92 7.55 1.43 -15.71
CA GLU A 92 7.05 0.31 -16.53
C GLU A 92 7.81 -1.00 -16.28
N ALA A 93 9.13 -0.95 -16.13
CA ALA A 93 9.94 -2.14 -15.87
C ALA A 93 9.58 -2.79 -14.52
N ALA A 94 9.27 -1.99 -13.50
CA ALA A 94 8.83 -2.47 -12.20
C ALA A 94 7.40 -3.03 -12.28
N CYS A 95 6.48 -2.37 -12.99
CA CYS A 95 5.12 -2.87 -13.24
C CYS A 95 5.14 -4.22 -13.97
N ALA A 96 5.97 -4.33 -15.02
CA ALA A 96 6.11 -5.55 -15.80
C ALA A 96 6.61 -6.72 -14.95
N LEU A 97 7.63 -6.48 -14.11
CA LEU A 97 8.11 -7.48 -13.18
C LEU A 97 7.04 -7.82 -12.12
N GLY A 98 6.39 -6.82 -11.53
CA GLY A 98 5.32 -7.01 -10.55
C GLY A 98 4.20 -7.91 -11.09
N GLY A 99 3.66 -7.57 -12.26
CA GLY A 99 2.64 -8.36 -12.94
C GLY A 99 3.12 -9.77 -13.30
N GLU A 100 4.37 -9.94 -13.78
CA GLU A 100 4.95 -11.26 -14.04
C GLU A 100 5.02 -12.13 -12.77
N LEU A 101 5.30 -11.51 -11.62
CA LEU A 101 5.38 -12.19 -10.32
C LEU A 101 4.02 -12.36 -9.63
N GLY A 102 2.95 -11.87 -10.25
CA GLY A 102 1.57 -12.00 -9.75
C GLY A 102 1.16 -10.95 -8.72
N ALA A 103 1.87 -9.82 -8.63
CA ALA A 103 1.38 -8.66 -7.91
C ALA A 103 0.06 -8.18 -8.53
N THR A 104 -0.81 -7.59 -7.72
CA THR A 104 -2.10 -7.06 -8.19
C THR A 104 -2.23 -5.55 -7.96
N ARG A 105 -1.26 -4.95 -7.26
CA ARG A 105 -1.30 -3.56 -6.83
C ARG A 105 0.09 -2.93 -6.91
N MET A 106 0.11 -1.61 -6.95
CA MET A 106 1.31 -0.78 -6.92
C MET A 106 1.04 0.45 -6.08
N ILE A 107 2.01 0.86 -5.27
CA ILE A 107 1.88 2.06 -4.45
C ILE A 107 2.52 3.25 -5.16
N MET A 108 1.84 4.39 -5.11
CA MET A 108 2.37 5.68 -5.54
C MET A 108 2.13 6.76 -4.48
N SER A 109 3.03 7.72 -4.35
CA SER A 109 2.80 8.92 -3.52
C SER A 109 3.39 10.19 -4.14
N ALA A 110 2.84 11.35 -3.81
CA ALA A 110 3.30 12.63 -4.38
C ALA A 110 4.24 13.40 -3.43
N TRP A 111 5.33 13.93 -3.98
CA TRP A 111 6.45 14.54 -3.25
C TRP A 111 6.94 15.85 -3.87
N THR A 112 6.16 16.44 -4.76
CA THR A 112 6.43 17.75 -5.35
C THR A 112 6.51 18.86 -4.29
N PRO A 113 7.33 19.91 -4.52
CA PRO A 113 7.59 20.94 -3.51
C PRO A 113 6.53 22.05 -3.46
N THR A 114 5.69 22.21 -4.49
CA THR A 114 4.70 23.29 -4.59
C THR A 114 3.28 22.79 -4.25
N ARG A 115 2.29 23.69 -4.29
CA ARG A 115 0.88 23.36 -3.97
C ARG A 115 -0.09 23.67 -5.12
N ASP A 116 0.40 24.28 -6.19
CA ASP A 116 -0.32 24.73 -7.39
C ASP A 116 -0.16 23.75 -8.58
N ASP A 117 0.26 22.53 -8.28
CA ASP A 117 0.67 21.45 -9.17
C ASP A 117 -0.37 20.32 -9.29
N ARG A 118 -1.60 20.55 -8.83
CA ARG A 118 -2.67 19.55 -8.83
C ARG A 118 -2.81 18.82 -10.16
N ASN A 119 -2.87 19.56 -11.28
CA ASN A 119 -3.07 18.96 -12.60
C ASN A 119 -1.88 18.08 -13.01
N PHE A 120 -0.66 18.49 -12.68
CA PHE A 120 0.53 17.67 -12.93
C PHE A 120 0.45 16.33 -12.17
N ILE A 121 0.04 16.36 -10.90
CA ILE A 121 -0.13 15.14 -10.10
C ILE A 121 -1.20 14.23 -10.71
N VAL A 122 -2.34 14.81 -11.14
CA VAL A 122 -3.41 14.07 -11.83
C VAL A 122 -2.88 13.41 -13.11
N ASP A 123 -2.18 14.16 -13.95
CA ASP A 123 -1.65 13.65 -15.23
C ASP A 123 -0.62 12.52 -15.00
N CYS A 124 0.33 12.70 -14.07
CA CYS A 124 1.32 11.66 -13.74
C CYS A 124 0.67 10.41 -13.16
N TYR A 125 -0.32 10.57 -12.26
CA TYR A 125 -1.05 9.46 -11.67
C TYR A 125 -1.88 8.72 -12.73
N ALA A 126 -2.56 9.44 -13.63
CA ALA A 126 -3.33 8.86 -14.72
C ALA A 126 -2.45 8.05 -15.68
N GLU A 127 -1.34 8.61 -16.17
CA GLU A 127 -0.41 7.88 -17.06
C GLU A 127 0.18 6.65 -16.36
N THR A 128 0.48 6.74 -15.06
CA THR A 128 0.96 5.59 -14.28
C THR A 128 -0.11 4.49 -14.19
N CYS A 129 -1.39 4.85 -13.98
CA CYS A 129 -2.50 3.90 -13.99
C CYS A 129 -2.63 3.19 -15.34
N GLU A 130 -2.56 3.93 -16.44
CA GLU A 130 -2.64 3.37 -17.80
C GLU A 130 -1.51 2.36 -18.07
N ILE A 131 -0.28 2.67 -17.64
CA ILE A 131 0.87 1.75 -17.74
C ILE A 131 0.65 0.52 -16.86
N ALA A 132 0.27 0.70 -15.59
CA ALA A 132 0.06 -0.37 -14.62
C ALA A 132 -1.07 -1.32 -15.06
N GLN A 133 -2.10 -0.81 -15.72
CA GLN A 133 -3.24 -1.58 -16.21
C GLN A 133 -2.82 -2.67 -17.21
N VAL A 134 -1.82 -2.41 -18.06
CA VAL A 134 -1.27 -3.39 -19.02
C VAL A 134 -0.74 -4.65 -18.31
N TYR A 135 -0.30 -4.50 -17.06
CA TYR A 135 0.27 -5.56 -16.24
C TYR A 135 -0.70 -6.08 -15.18
N GLY A 136 -1.97 -5.65 -15.21
CA GLY A 136 -3.00 -6.11 -14.29
C GLY A 136 -2.89 -5.54 -12.88
N LEU A 137 -2.23 -4.38 -12.71
CA LEU A 137 -2.02 -3.74 -11.42
C LEU A 137 -3.03 -2.59 -11.19
N SER A 138 -3.56 -2.49 -9.97
CA SER A 138 -4.08 -1.22 -9.45
C SER A 138 -2.93 -0.28 -9.09
N VAL A 139 -3.21 1.02 -9.07
CA VAL A 139 -2.30 2.03 -8.51
C VAL A 139 -2.99 2.68 -7.32
N ASP A 140 -2.45 2.45 -6.13
CA ASP A 140 -3.01 2.94 -4.88
C ASP A 140 -2.23 4.17 -4.41
N LEU A 141 -2.88 5.34 -4.45
CA LEU A 141 -2.29 6.63 -4.07
C LEU A 141 -2.25 6.77 -2.56
N GLU A 142 -1.04 6.80 -2.00
CA GLU A 142 -0.78 7.01 -0.58
C GLU A 142 -0.54 8.50 -0.29
N PHE A 143 -0.98 8.94 0.89
CA PHE A 143 -0.88 10.34 1.36
C PHE A 143 -0.06 10.49 2.66
N PRO A 144 1.27 10.26 2.65
CA PRO A 144 2.09 10.47 3.85
C PRO A 144 1.95 11.90 4.39
N SER A 145 1.77 12.06 5.70
CA SER A 145 1.45 13.35 6.34
C SER A 145 2.49 14.46 6.13
N PHE A 146 3.71 14.10 5.71
CA PHE A 146 4.82 15.01 5.39
C PHE A 146 5.16 15.09 3.90
N SER A 147 4.31 14.53 3.04
CA SER A 147 4.40 14.58 1.58
C SER A 147 3.61 15.76 1.00
N ARG A 148 3.40 15.74 -0.33
CA ARG A 148 2.58 16.72 -1.05
C ARG A 148 1.10 16.58 -0.71
N LEU A 149 0.58 15.36 -0.61
CA LEU A 149 -0.80 15.06 -0.24
C LEU A 149 -0.82 14.62 1.21
N ARG A 150 -1.55 15.35 2.06
CA ARG A 150 -1.53 15.16 3.51
C ARG A 150 -2.87 14.75 4.09
N THR A 151 -3.93 14.84 3.31
CA THR A 151 -5.27 14.46 3.73
C THR A 151 -5.87 13.42 2.79
N LEU A 152 -6.83 12.67 3.32
CA LEU A 152 -7.59 11.71 2.54
C LEU A 152 -8.38 12.39 1.40
N ASP A 153 -8.93 13.58 1.66
CA ASP A 153 -9.60 14.40 0.64
C ASP A 153 -8.68 14.83 -0.51
N GLU A 154 -7.43 15.22 -0.22
CA GLU A 154 -6.46 15.55 -1.27
C GLU A 154 -6.17 14.33 -2.16
N ALA A 155 -6.00 13.13 -1.57
CA ALA A 155 -5.81 11.90 -2.35
C ALA A 155 -7.05 11.55 -3.17
N LEU A 156 -8.25 11.63 -2.57
CA LEU A 156 -9.51 11.34 -3.27
C LEU A 156 -9.75 12.28 -4.45
N ASP A 157 -9.43 13.57 -4.30
CA ASP A 157 -9.54 14.55 -5.38
C ASP A 157 -8.67 14.17 -6.59
N ILE A 158 -7.41 13.76 -6.36
CA ILE A 158 -6.51 13.30 -7.44
C ILE A 158 -7.05 12.03 -8.10
N VAL A 159 -7.41 11.02 -7.30
CA VAL A 159 -7.90 9.73 -7.83
C VAL A 159 -9.17 9.91 -8.65
N ARG A 160 -10.13 10.72 -8.18
CA ARG A 160 -11.36 11.02 -8.93
C ARG A 160 -11.09 11.83 -10.19
N ALA A 161 -10.18 12.79 -10.13
CA ALA A 161 -9.88 13.64 -11.29
C ALA A 161 -9.15 12.89 -12.40
N ALA A 162 -8.35 11.88 -12.05
CA ALA A 162 -7.67 11.02 -13.03
C ALA A 162 -8.64 10.05 -13.75
N ASP A 163 -9.76 9.70 -13.11
CA ASP A 163 -10.85 8.87 -13.67
C ASP A 163 -10.35 7.54 -14.28
N GLN A 164 -9.42 6.88 -13.58
CA GLN A 164 -8.82 5.62 -14.03
C GLN A 164 -9.51 4.41 -13.37
N PRO A 165 -9.85 3.36 -14.13
CA PRO A 165 -10.61 2.21 -13.62
C PRO A 165 -9.82 1.32 -12.65
N ASN A 166 -8.50 1.46 -12.61
CA ASN A 166 -7.59 0.74 -11.70
C ASN A 166 -6.93 1.68 -10.67
N GLY A 167 -7.44 2.89 -10.49
CA GLY A 167 -6.97 3.82 -9.47
C GLY A 167 -7.58 3.53 -8.10
N GLY A 168 -6.79 3.71 -7.04
CA GLY A 168 -7.21 3.52 -5.66
C GLY A 168 -6.47 4.45 -4.69
N ILE A 169 -6.79 4.31 -3.41
CA ILE A 169 -6.18 5.02 -2.30
C ILE A 169 -5.61 3.98 -1.34
N LEU A 170 -4.33 4.09 -1.04
CA LEU A 170 -3.73 3.36 0.06
C LEU A 170 -3.91 4.15 1.35
N VAL A 171 -4.59 3.53 2.31
CA VAL A 171 -4.66 4.03 3.68
C VAL A 171 -3.54 3.36 4.49
N ASP A 172 -2.66 4.17 5.06
CA ASP A 172 -1.71 3.74 6.10
C ASP A 172 -2.20 4.23 7.46
N THR A 173 -2.34 3.29 8.38
CA THR A 173 -2.78 3.52 9.76
C THR A 173 -1.94 4.59 10.48
N LEU A 174 -0.62 4.63 10.26
CA LEU A 174 0.25 5.67 10.81
C LEU A 174 -0.11 7.05 10.25
N TYR A 175 -0.26 7.17 8.94
CA TYR A 175 -0.55 8.46 8.31
C TYR A 175 -1.98 8.94 8.61
N MET A 176 -2.95 8.03 8.76
CA MET A 176 -4.26 8.39 9.32
C MET A 176 -4.12 9.04 10.69
N HIS A 177 -3.33 8.45 11.59
CA HIS A 177 -3.10 8.98 12.93
C HIS A 177 -2.41 10.35 12.88
N LEU A 178 -1.31 10.47 12.13
CA LEU A 178 -0.53 11.71 12.02
C LEU A 178 -1.32 12.85 11.33
N SER A 179 -2.17 12.52 10.36
CA SER A 179 -3.04 13.47 9.68
C SER A 179 -4.37 13.73 10.40
N ARG A 180 -4.64 13.06 11.53
CA ARG A 180 -5.88 13.18 12.32
C ARG A 180 -7.14 12.90 11.50
N VAL A 181 -7.07 11.94 10.58
CA VAL A 181 -8.22 11.53 9.76
C VAL A 181 -9.31 11.00 10.70
N ASP A 182 -10.51 11.57 10.62
CA ASP A 182 -11.67 11.03 11.34
C ASP A 182 -12.07 9.70 10.70
N LEU A 183 -12.29 8.67 11.51
CA LEU A 183 -12.73 7.36 11.03
C LEU A 183 -13.99 7.44 10.16
N ALA A 184 -14.88 8.40 10.41
CA ALA A 184 -16.06 8.64 9.59
C ALA A 184 -15.73 9.03 8.13
N GLU A 185 -14.56 9.63 7.87
CA GLU A 185 -14.13 9.98 6.50
C GLU A 185 -13.93 8.73 5.63
N LEU A 186 -13.53 7.59 6.21
CA LEU A 186 -13.38 6.32 5.48
C LEU A 186 -14.68 5.88 4.79
N LEU A 187 -15.83 6.21 5.38
CA LEU A 187 -17.14 5.87 4.84
C LEU A 187 -17.51 6.71 3.61
N HIS A 188 -16.87 7.86 3.40
CA HIS A 188 -17.08 8.72 2.24
C HIS A 188 -16.29 8.27 1.00
N ILE A 189 -15.27 7.43 1.18
CA ILE A 189 -14.44 6.91 0.08
C ILE A 189 -15.13 5.70 -0.54
N PRO A 190 -15.49 5.70 -1.84
CA PRO A 190 -16.05 4.51 -2.49
C PRO A 190 -15.24 3.24 -2.20
N SER A 191 -15.91 2.12 -1.90
CA SER A 191 -15.23 0.90 -1.43
C SER A 191 -14.30 0.28 -2.48
N ASP A 192 -14.60 0.50 -3.75
CA ASP A 192 -13.80 0.06 -4.90
C ASP A 192 -12.49 0.86 -5.07
N LEU A 193 -12.33 1.98 -4.36
CA LEU A 193 -11.07 2.73 -4.31
C LEU A 193 -10.16 2.32 -3.15
N LEU A 194 -10.55 1.34 -2.33
CA LEU A 194 -9.78 0.89 -1.19
C LEU A 194 -9.40 -0.57 -1.41
N ASN A 195 -8.14 -0.82 -1.78
CA ASN A 195 -7.69 -2.15 -2.20
C ASN A 195 -6.96 -2.94 -1.11
N PHE A 196 -6.32 -2.25 -0.16
CA PHE A 196 -5.64 -2.85 1.00
C PHE A 196 -5.26 -1.78 2.04
N LEU A 197 -4.72 -2.23 3.17
CA LEU A 197 -4.37 -1.35 4.29
C LEU A 197 -2.92 -1.56 4.74
N HIS A 198 -2.18 -0.47 4.95
CA HIS A 198 -0.87 -0.47 5.59
C HIS A 198 -0.99 -0.44 7.12
N ILE A 199 -0.38 -1.43 7.77
CA ILE A 199 -0.55 -1.69 9.20
C ILE A 199 0.73 -1.38 9.98
N SER A 200 0.58 -0.50 10.95
CA SER A 200 1.47 -0.35 12.10
C SER A 200 0.74 0.36 13.22
N ASP A 201 1.36 0.44 14.39
CA ASP A 201 0.86 1.25 15.50
C ASP A 201 1.85 2.39 15.82
N ALA A 202 1.42 3.32 16.65
CA ALA A 202 2.24 4.43 17.11
C ALA A 202 1.88 4.83 18.54
N LEU A 203 2.84 5.39 19.28
CA LEU A 203 2.57 5.95 20.60
C LEU A 203 1.54 7.08 20.53
N PRO A 204 0.77 7.32 21.60
CA PRO A 204 -0.09 8.49 21.68
C PRO A 204 0.75 9.77 21.62
N GLY A 205 0.29 10.72 20.81
CA GLY A 205 0.98 11.99 20.59
C GLY A 205 1.49 12.07 19.16
N ILE A 206 1.11 13.14 18.47
CA ILE A 206 1.50 13.37 17.08
C ILE A 206 2.81 14.15 17.10
N ALA A 207 3.76 13.74 16.26
CA ALA A 207 4.98 14.51 16.07
C ALA A 207 4.63 15.89 15.51
N ASP A 208 4.96 16.95 16.25
CA ASP A 208 4.63 18.33 15.86
C ASP A 208 5.59 18.89 14.78
N THR A 209 6.66 18.16 14.44
CA THR A 209 7.66 18.55 13.44
C THR A 209 7.74 17.56 12.29
N ARG A 210 8.14 18.06 11.12
CA ARG A 210 8.35 17.24 9.92
C ARG A 210 9.41 16.16 10.17
N GLU A 211 10.50 16.53 10.83
CA GLU A 211 11.61 15.63 11.16
C GLU A 211 11.14 14.53 12.11
N GLY A 212 10.32 14.87 13.10
CA GLY A 212 9.75 13.90 14.03
C GLY A 212 8.81 12.91 13.34
N MET A 213 7.95 13.38 12.43
CA MET A 213 7.08 12.50 11.63
C MET A 213 7.89 11.55 10.74
N ILE A 214 8.96 12.04 10.09
CA ILE A 214 9.84 11.22 9.25
C ILE A 214 10.56 10.16 10.09
N GLN A 215 11.10 10.55 11.25
CA GLN A 215 11.76 9.60 12.14
C GLN A 215 10.79 8.51 12.60
N LEU A 216 9.58 8.89 13.03
CA LEU A 216 8.56 7.92 13.45
C LEU A 216 8.22 6.94 12.32
N ALA A 217 7.91 7.47 11.13
CA ALA A 217 7.50 6.68 9.98
C ALA A 217 8.59 5.73 9.45
N ARG A 218 9.87 6.03 9.68
CA ARG A 218 11.01 5.27 9.16
C ARG A 218 11.73 4.42 10.18
N ASP A 219 11.58 4.68 11.47
CA ASP A 219 12.47 4.07 12.48
C ASP A 219 11.76 3.63 13.78
N ALA A 220 10.53 4.06 14.04
CA ALA A 220 9.92 3.90 15.36
C ALA A 220 8.43 3.51 15.34
N ARG A 221 7.96 2.88 14.26
CA ARG A 221 6.61 2.29 14.26
C ARG A 221 6.51 1.17 15.30
N LEU A 222 5.32 0.98 15.87
CA LEU A 222 5.06 -0.01 16.91
C LEU A 222 4.24 -1.19 16.39
N TYR A 223 4.27 -2.31 17.13
CA TYR A 223 3.40 -3.44 16.84
C TYR A 223 1.95 -3.06 17.14
N PRO A 224 0.98 -3.51 16.33
CA PRO A 224 -0.44 -3.40 16.68
C PRO A 224 -0.68 -3.83 18.13
N GLY A 225 -1.43 -2.99 18.87
CA GLY A 225 -1.78 -3.22 20.27
C GLY A 225 -0.78 -2.66 21.28
N GLU A 226 0.36 -2.13 20.85
CA GLU A 226 1.31 -1.44 21.74
C GLU A 226 1.16 0.09 21.74
N GLY A 227 0.38 0.62 20.80
CA GLY A 227 0.18 2.05 20.63
C GLY A 227 -1.26 2.48 20.90
N CYS A 228 -1.75 3.41 20.10
CA CYS A 228 -3.05 4.05 20.29
C CYS A 228 -3.97 4.02 19.07
N ILE A 229 -3.61 3.31 18.00
CA ILE A 229 -4.44 3.26 16.79
C ILE A 229 -5.66 2.35 17.02
N ASP A 230 -6.85 2.88 16.70
CA ASP A 230 -8.12 2.15 16.78
C ASP A 230 -8.31 1.25 15.54
N PHE A 231 -7.62 0.11 15.53
CA PHE A 231 -7.73 -0.85 14.43
C PHE A 231 -9.14 -1.40 14.26
N ALA A 232 -9.87 -1.63 15.36
CA ALA A 232 -11.24 -2.12 15.27
C ALA A 232 -12.13 -1.11 14.55
N GLY A 233 -12.08 0.16 14.96
CA GLY A 233 -12.83 1.23 14.34
C GLY A 233 -12.46 1.45 12.86
N ILE A 234 -11.18 1.29 12.49
CA ILE A 234 -10.74 1.35 11.09
C ILE A 234 -11.30 0.16 10.30
N ILE A 235 -11.05 -1.07 10.73
CA ILE A 235 -11.42 -2.30 10.00
C ILE A 235 -12.94 -2.37 9.79
N GLU A 236 -13.74 -2.02 10.79
CA GLU A 236 -15.22 -2.00 10.68
C GLU A 236 -15.73 -1.08 9.56
N ARG A 237 -14.98 -0.03 9.21
CA ARG A 237 -15.37 0.99 8.22
C ARG A 237 -14.71 0.79 6.85
N MET A 238 -13.70 -0.05 6.76
CA MET A 238 -13.10 -0.46 5.50
C MET A 238 -13.94 -1.56 4.83
N PRO A 239 -13.86 -1.77 3.50
CA PRO A 239 -14.31 -3.02 2.90
C PRO A 239 -13.50 -4.22 3.42
N PRO A 240 -13.88 -5.47 3.12
CA PRO A 240 -12.97 -6.62 3.29
C PRO A 240 -11.69 -6.39 2.47
N LEU A 241 -10.53 -6.50 3.12
CA LEU A 241 -9.23 -6.11 2.56
C LEU A 241 -8.12 -7.07 3.00
N ASP A 242 -7.04 -7.08 2.22
CA ASP A 242 -5.76 -7.61 2.68
C ASP A 242 -4.99 -6.57 3.51
N TYR A 243 -4.04 -7.05 4.31
CA TYR A 243 -3.20 -6.24 5.19
C TYR A 243 -1.74 -6.34 4.77
N SER A 244 -1.10 -5.20 4.48
CA SER A 244 0.35 -5.13 4.32
C SER A 244 0.96 -4.51 5.57
N ILE A 245 1.84 -5.23 6.24
CA ILE A 245 2.45 -4.76 7.49
C ILE A 245 3.68 -3.94 7.16
N GLU A 246 3.52 -2.61 7.18
CA GLU A 246 4.59 -1.61 7.02
C GLU A 246 4.99 -1.04 8.37
N LEU A 247 6.04 -1.62 8.95
CA LEU A 247 6.39 -1.43 10.36
C LEU A 247 7.90 -1.35 10.56
N PRO A 248 8.58 -0.34 10.00
CA PRO A 248 9.99 -0.14 10.28
C PRO A 248 10.21 0.23 11.76
N ASN A 249 11.04 -0.55 12.44
CA ASN A 249 11.53 -0.24 13.77
C ASN A 249 13.01 -0.59 13.92
N ARG A 250 13.87 0.43 13.90
CA ARG A 250 15.32 0.26 13.87
C ARG A 250 15.85 -0.42 15.14
N SER A 251 15.31 -0.05 16.30
CA SER A 251 15.73 -0.63 17.59
C SER A 251 15.42 -2.12 17.64
N ARG A 252 14.20 -2.51 17.24
CA ARG A 252 13.75 -3.91 17.25
C ARG A 252 14.49 -4.76 16.25
N VAL A 253 14.73 -4.24 15.05
CA VAL A 253 15.55 -4.92 14.04
C VAL A 253 16.98 -5.15 14.56
N THR A 254 17.56 -4.17 15.26
CA THR A 254 18.91 -4.29 15.85
C THR A 254 18.96 -5.35 16.95
N GLU A 255 17.92 -5.42 17.77
CA GLU A 255 17.85 -6.34 18.92
C GLU A 255 17.44 -7.77 18.53
N LEU A 256 16.43 -7.91 17.67
CA LEU A 256 15.77 -9.17 17.36
C LEU A 256 16.27 -9.79 16.04
N GLY A 257 16.85 -8.98 15.16
CA GLY A 257 17.08 -9.34 13.75
C GLY A 257 15.78 -9.34 12.93
N PHE A 258 15.91 -9.50 11.62
CA PHE A 258 14.80 -9.36 10.69
C PHE A 258 13.68 -10.39 10.89
N GLU A 259 14.03 -11.65 11.09
CA GLU A 259 13.04 -12.73 11.11
C GLU A 259 12.14 -12.66 12.34
N GLU A 260 12.73 -12.48 13.53
CA GLU A 260 11.95 -12.36 14.75
C GLU A 260 11.15 -11.05 14.79
N HIS A 261 11.71 -9.96 14.25
CA HIS A 261 10.96 -8.72 14.10
C HIS A 261 9.71 -8.92 13.22
N ALA A 262 9.86 -9.52 12.03
CA ALA A 262 8.75 -9.80 11.11
C ALA A 262 7.71 -10.78 11.72
N ARG A 263 8.16 -11.83 12.42
CA ARG A 263 7.25 -12.75 13.12
C ARG A 263 6.37 -12.03 14.15
N ARG A 264 6.96 -11.13 14.93
CA ARG A 264 6.22 -10.34 15.93
C ARG A 264 5.28 -9.33 15.29
N CYS A 265 5.68 -8.70 14.18
CA CYS A 265 4.79 -7.83 13.40
C CYS A 265 3.48 -8.57 13.04
N LEU A 266 3.59 -9.78 12.49
CA LEU A 266 2.45 -10.60 12.10
C LEU A 266 1.62 -11.06 13.31
N GLN A 267 2.27 -11.58 14.35
CA GLN A 267 1.58 -12.10 15.53
C GLN A 267 0.75 -11.01 16.20
N HIS A 268 1.34 -9.84 16.42
CA HIS A 268 0.64 -8.71 17.02
C HIS A 268 -0.50 -8.18 16.17
N ALA A 269 -0.35 -8.14 14.84
CA ALA A 269 -1.44 -7.76 13.95
C ALA A 269 -2.63 -8.72 14.10
N LYS A 270 -2.39 -10.04 14.01
CA LYS A 270 -3.42 -11.07 14.16
C LYS A 270 -4.09 -11.02 15.54
N ASP A 271 -3.29 -10.89 16.60
CA ASP A 271 -3.80 -10.81 17.98
C ASP A 271 -4.63 -9.55 18.22
N SER A 272 -4.21 -8.40 17.67
CA SER A 272 -4.89 -7.12 17.86
C SER A 272 -6.18 -7.01 17.05
N PHE A 273 -6.22 -7.63 15.87
CA PHE A 273 -7.41 -7.58 15.01
C PHE A 273 -8.44 -8.60 15.46
N GLY A 274 -8.00 -9.76 15.97
CA GLY A 274 -8.87 -10.82 16.43
C GLY A 274 -9.89 -11.22 15.37
N ASP A 275 -11.17 -11.22 15.75
CA ASP A 275 -12.29 -11.54 14.87
C ASP A 275 -12.98 -10.30 14.26
N VAL A 276 -12.34 -9.11 14.33
CA VAL A 276 -12.93 -7.89 13.77
C VAL A 276 -13.00 -7.97 12.25
N THR A 277 -14.19 -7.75 11.70
CA THR A 277 -14.44 -7.75 10.26
C THR A 277 -15.09 -6.44 9.81
N SER A 278 -15.03 -6.18 8.50
CA SER A 278 -15.77 -5.10 7.86
C SER A 278 -17.26 -5.13 8.25
N GLN A 279 -17.80 -3.98 8.68
CA GLN A 279 -19.22 -3.73 8.85
C GLN A 279 -19.75 -2.78 7.76
N ARG A 280 -18.91 -2.46 6.78
CA ARG A 280 -19.23 -1.57 5.69
C ARG A 280 -20.27 -2.24 4.79
N ARG A 281 -21.44 -1.63 4.68
CA ARG A 281 -22.47 -2.11 3.74
C ARG A 281 -21.97 -1.94 2.31
N ALA A 282 -21.94 -3.03 1.55
CA ALA A 282 -21.78 -2.96 0.11
C ALA A 282 -22.92 -2.12 -0.46
N HIS A 283 -22.62 -0.97 -1.08
CA HIS A 283 -23.62 -0.26 -1.87
C HIS A 283 -23.69 -0.97 -3.22
N PRO A 284 -24.82 -1.59 -3.60
CA PRO A 284 -24.92 -2.16 -4.94
C PRO A 284 -24.79 -1.02 -5.95
N ILE A 285 -23.78 -1.11 -6.83
CA ILE A 285 -23.69 -0.25 -8.01
C ILE A 285 -24.91 -0.59 -8.85
N ILE A 286 -25.91 0.29 -8.87
CA ILE A 286 -26.99 0.20 -9.85
C ILE A 286 -26.36 0.60 -11.17
N ARG A 287 -25.87 -0.39 -11.94
CA ARG A 287 -25.60 -0.20 -13.36
C ARG A 287 -26.95 0.09 -14.00
N ASN A 288 -27.21 1.35 -14.32
CA ASN A 288 -28.30 1.70 -15.22
C ASN A 288 -27.98 1.03 -16.56
N GLU A 289 -28.61 -0.11 -16.83
CA GLU A 289 -28.69 -0.64 -18.18
C GLU A 289 -29.30 0.45 -19.04
N SER A 290 -28.49 1.00 -19.94
CA SER A 290 -28.98 1.84 -21.01
C SER A 290 -29.93 0.98 -21.84
N THR A 291 -31.22 1.20 -21.68
CA THR A 291 -32.23 0.69 -22.59
C THR A 291 -31.96 1.27 -23.97
N THR A 292 -31.23 0.54 -24.80
CA THR A 292 -31.32 0.66 -26.25
C THR A 292 -32.68 0.10 -26.67
N ASP A 293 -33.72 0.91 -26.52
CA ASP A 293 -34.97 0.69 -27.25
C ASP A 293 -34.81 1.30 -28.63
N GLY A 294 -34.35 0.46 -29.55
CA GLY A 294 -34.57 0.67 -30.97
C GLY A 294 -36.05 0.52 -31.25
N GLN A 295 -36.73 1.62 -31.60
CA GLN A 295 -37.89 1.63 -32.50
C GLN A 295 -38.33 3.07 -32.77
N ARG A 296 -38.16 3.53 -34.01
CA ARG A 296 -39.29 4.00 -34.84
C ARG A 296 -38.90 4.10 -36.30
N ALA A 297 -39.75 3.44 -37.09
CA ALA A 297 -39.77 3.43 -38.54
C ALA A 297 -40.56 4.62 -39.10
N TYR A 298 -40.30 4.87 -40.40
CA TYR A 298 -40.88 5.82 -41.35
C TYR A 298 -40.36 7.25 -41.32
#